data_AF-A0A843SSQ7-F1
#
_entry.id   AF-A0A843SSQ7-F1
#
_cell.length_a   1.000
_cell.length_b   1.000
_cell.length_c   1.000
_cell.angle_alpha   90.00
_cell.angle_beta   90.00
_cell.angle_gamma   90.00
#
_symmetry.space_group_name_H-M   'P 1'
#
loop_
_entity.id
_entity.type
_entity.pdbx_description
1 polymer ?
#
loop_
_entity_poly.entity_id
_entity_poly.type
_entity_poly.pdbx_seq_one_letter_code
_entity_poly.pdbx_strand_id
1 'polypeptide(L)' 'MKLYVEPMDAVVVEVRDDGCVRLEHEDWSRPTLQERRAIIYSAENEIAALRELLEVLEHRP' A
#
# COMPACT_ATOMS: atom_id res chain seq x y z
N MET A 1 3.73 8.21 -0.75
CA MET A 1 3.05 7.16 -1.53
C MET A 1 1.55 7.25 -1.25
N LYS A 2 0.70 6.52 -1.97
CA LYS A 2 -0.70 6.31 -1.57
C LYS A 2 -1.05 4.85 -1.88
N LEU A 3 -1.29 4.05 -0.86
CA LEU A 3 -1.69 2.66 -0.98
C LEU A 3 -3.02 2.48 -0.26
N TYR A 4 -4.07 2.14 -0.98
CA TYR A 4 -5.33 1.76 -0.37
C TYR A 4 -5.23 0.33 0.18
N VAL A 5 -5.63 0.16 1.44
CA VAL A 5 -5.59 -1.11 2.17
C VAL A 5 -7.03 -1.54 2.42
N GLU A 6 -7.58 -2.29 1.48
CA GLU A 6 -8.99 -2.73 1.49
C GLU A 6 -9.44 -3.37 2.81
N PRO A 7 -8.68 -4.29 3.45
CA PRO A 7 -9.13 -4.89 4.71
C PRO A 7 -9.26 -3.92 5.89
N MET A 8 -8.62 -2.75 5.79
CA MET A 8 -8.63 -1.69 6.80
C MET A 8 -9.53 -0.52 6.43
N ASP A 9 -10.02 -0.45 5.19
CA ASP A 9 -10.68 0.74 4.62
C ASP A 9 -9.88 2.03 4.87
N ALA A 10 -8.56 1.96 4.62
CA ALA A 10 -7.62 3.04 4.94
C ALA A 10 -6.57 3.21 3.84
N VAL A 11 -5.94 4.40 3.79
CA VAL A 11 -4.89 4.70 2.81
C VAL A 11 -3.57 4.96 3.53
N VAL A 12 -2.55 4.13 3.29
CA VAL A 12 -1.17 4.41 3.75
C VAL A 12 -0.58 5.50 2.87
N VAL A 13 -0.13 6.59 3.49
CA VAL A 13 0.47 7.73 2.78
C VAL A 13 1.99 7.80 2.95
N GLU A 14 2.51 7.25 4.05
CA GLU A 14 3.93 7.32 4.39
C GLU A 14 4.35 6.16 5.30
N VAL A 15 5.61 5.73 5.18
CA VAL A 15 6.22 4.67 5.99
C VAL A 15 7.61 5.14 6.39
N ARG A 16 7.97 4.97 7.67
CA ARG A 16 9.31 5.23 8.20
C ARG A 16 10.13 3.96 8.26
N ASP A 17 11.45 4.13 8.32
CA ASP A 17 12.41 3.01 8.41
C ASP A 17 12.24 2.17 9.68
N ASP A 18 11.60 2.72 10.73
CA ASP A 18 11.29 2.01 11.97
C ASP A 18 10.00 1.18 11.92
N GLY A 19 9.33 1.16 10.75
CA GLY A 19 8.08 0.44 10.53
C GLY A 19 6.82 1.17 11.00
N CYS A 20 6.93 2.42 11.48
CA CYS A 20 5.74 3.25 11.70
C CYS A 20 5.13 3.64 10.35
N VAL A 21 3.81 3.68 10.31
CA VAL A 21 3.04 4.09 9.14
C VAL A 21 2.21 5.33 9.48
N ARG A 22 1.91 6.12 8.46
CA ARG A 22 0.92 7.19 8.54
C ARG A 22 -0.21 6.86 7.59
N LEU A 23 -1.42 6.80 8.13
CA LEU A 23 -2.65 6.67 7.34
C LEU A 23 -3.14 8.06 6.94
N GLU A 24 -3.92 8.14 5.88
CA GLU A 24 -4.56 9.38 5.45
C GLU A 24 -5.48 9.89 6.58
N HIS A 25 -5.34 11.17 6.93
CA HIS A 25 -6.07 11.81 8.04
C HIS A 25 -5.72 11.32 9.47
N GLU A 26 -4.67 10.50 9.65
CA GLU A 26 -4.22 10.05 10.96
C GLU A 26 -2.77 10.44 11.27
N ASP A 27 -2.43 10.37 12.55
CA ASP A 27 -1.06 10.52 13.04
C ASP A 27 -0.24 9.23 12.82
N TRP A 28 1.06 9.34 13.06
CA TRP A 28 1.97 8.20 13.00
C TRP A 28 1.62 7.13 14.03
N SER A 29 1.54 5.88 13.58
CA SER A 29 1.30 4.74 14.45
C SER A 29 2.18 3.55 14.07
N ARG A 30 2.41 2.65 15.04
CA ARG A 30 2.97 1.33 14.75
C ARG A 30 1.81 0.38 14.43
N PRO A 31 1.73 -0.17 13.21
CA PRO A 31 0.66 -1.08 12.88
C PRO A 31 0.78 -2.35 13.73
N THR A 32 -0.36 -2.88 14.14
CA THR A 32 -0.47 -4.22 14.73
C THR A 32 -0.03 -5.28 13.73
N LEU A 33 0.16 -6.52 14.20
CA LEU A 33 0.52 -7.63 13.32
C LEU A 33 -0.50 -7.86 12.19
N GLN A 34 -1.79 -7.67 12.48
CA GLN A 34 -2.86 -7.86 11.49
C GLN A 34 -2.86 -6.73 10.45
N GLU A 35 -2.80 -5.48 10.90
CA GLU A 35 -2.72 -4.31 9.99
C GLU A 35 -1.47 -4.38 9.12
N ARG A 36 -0.31 -4.75 9.69
CA ARG A 36 0.92 -4.94 8.93
C ARG A 36 0.73 -6.00 7.82
N ARG A 37 0.06 -7.13 8.11
CA ARG A 37 -0.23 -8.15 7.11
C ARG A 37 -1.17 -7.64 6.02
N ALA A 38 -2.20 -6.89 6.39
CA ALA A 38 -3.12 -6.26 5.44
C ALA A 38 -2.40 -5.28 4.51
N ILE A 39 -1.56 -4.40 5.08
CA ILE A 39 -0.75 -3.43 4.31
C ILE A 39 0.17 -4.16 3.33
N ILE A 40 0.89 -5.19 3.78
CA ILE A 40 1.79 -5.98 2.91
C ILE A 40 1.01 -6.63 1.77
N TYR A 41 -0.12 -7.29 2.09
CA TYR A 41 -0.96 -7.95 1.10
C TYR A 41 -1.48 -6.95 0.04
N SER A 42 -1.98 -5.79 0.46
CA SER A 42 -2.42 -4.74 -0.45
C SER A 42 -1.29 -4.19 -1.31
N ALA A 43 -0.09 -4.03 -0.75
CA ALA A 43 1.09 -3.59 -1.50
C ALA A 43 1.50 -4.60 -2.58
N GLU A 44 1.50 -5.90 -2.26
CA GLU A 44 1.81 -6.96 -3.23
C GLU A 44 0.82 -6.98 -4.39
N ASN A 45 -0.48 -6.84 -4.09
CA ASN A 45 -1.53 -6.75 -5.10
C ASN A 45 -1.37 -5.51 -5.99
N GLU A 46 -1.11 -4.33 -5.39
CA GLU A 46 -0.90 -3.10 -6.15
C GLU A 46 0.32 -3.21 -7.07
N ILE A 47 1.42 -3.80 -6.59
CA ILE A 47 2.61 -4.05 -7.43
C ILE A 47 2.26 -4.96 -8.61
N ALA A 48 1.47 -6.01 -8.40
CA ALA A 48 1.05 -6.90 -9.48
C ALA A 48 0.18 -6.16 -10.52
N ALA A 49 -0.80 -5.37 -10.08
CA ALA A 49 -1.66 -4.59 -10.95
C ALA A 49 -0.88 -3.51 -11.73
N LEU A 50 0.06 -2.82 -11.07
CA LEU A 50 0.91 -1.83 -11.72
C LEU A 50 1.84 -2.46 -12.76
N ARG A 51 2.36 -3.68 -12.51
CA ARG A 51 3.14 -4.42 -13.51
C ARG A 51 2.31 -4.77 -14.74
N GLU A 52 1.10 -5.30 -14.54
CA GLU A 52 0.17 -5.59 -15.65
C GLU A 52 -0.15 -4.30 -16.45
N LEU A 53 -0.41 -3.19 -15.76
CA LEU A 53 -0.63 -1.90 -16.39
C LEU A 53 0.57 -1.47 -17.26
N LEU A 54 1.79 -1.57 -16.73
CA LEU A 54 3.00 -1.23 -17.47
C LEU A 54 3.17 -2.13 -18.70
N GLU A 55 2.97 -3.44 -18.57
CA GLU A 55 3.02 -4.37 -19.70
C GLU A 55 2.05 -3.95 -20.81
N VAL A 56 0.81 -3.59 -20.46
CA VAL A 56 -0.18 -3.11 -21.43
C VAL A 56 0.23 -1.79 -22.08
N LEU A 57 0.74 -0.82 -21.31
CA LEU A 57 1.09 0.50 -21.83
C LEU A 57 2.38 0.50 -22.66
N GLU A 58 3.33 -0.38 -22.38
CA GLU A 58 4.58 -0.50 -23.13
C GLU A 58 4.41 -1.27 -24.46
N HIS A 59 3.47 -2.21 -24.52
CA HIS A 59 3.31 -3.10 -25.67
C HIS A 59 2.14 -2.73 -26.59
N ARG A 60 1.32 -1.74 -26.23
CA ARG A 60 0.20 -1.27 -27.06
C ARG A 60 0.57 0.06 -27.76
N PRO A 61 0.53 0.11 -29.10
CA PRO A 61 0.86 1.32 -29.88
C PRO A 61 -0.18 2.43 -29.73
#